data_AF-A0A497J409-F1
#
_entry.id   AF-A0A497J409-F1
#
_cell.length_a   1.000
_cell.length_b   1.000
_cell.length_c   1.000
_cell.angle_alpha   90.00
_cell.angle_beta   90.00
_cell.angle_gamma   90.00
#
_symmetry.space_group_name_H-M   'P 1'
#
loop_
_entity.id
_entity.type
_entity.pdbx_description
1 polymer ?
#
loop_
_entity_poly.entity_id
_entity_poly.type
_entity_poly.pdbx_seq_one_letter_code
_entity_poly.pdbx_strand_id
1 'polypeptide(L)'
;MSPLEKGEEEPHRYFSGKEKPEWVSMNPEDIISLIVKMGRRGVPPSQIGMILRDIYGIPSVRQVLGKRITDILEEQGVAQKIPEDLLSLMKKAYKIRKHLEVHRKDFHSKRGLQLTESKIRRLVKYYKKTGKLPEDWRYDPSMLEMIIT
;
A
#
# COMPACT_ATOMS: atom_id res chain seq x y z
N MET A 1 13.39 5.13 -6.77
CA MET A 1 14.67 5.05 -6.03
C MET A 1 15.30 6.43 -5.86
N SER A 2 15.96 6.69 -4.73
CA SER A 2 17.15 7.56 -4.72
C SER A 2 18.39 6.65 -4.86
N PRO A 3 19.42 7.03 -5.62
CA PRO A 3 20.24 6.05 -6.34
C PRO A 3 21.49 5.49 -5.64
N LEU A 4 21.74 5.74 -4.35
CA LEU A 4 23.09 5.53 -3.81
C LEU A 4 23.37 4.14 -3.25
N GLU A 5 22.37 3.34 -2.91
CA GLU A 5 22.60 1.97 -2.42
C GLU A 5 21.53 1.04 -3.01
N LYS A 6 21.98 0.06 -3.80
CA LYS A 6 21.11 -0.99 -4.34
C LYS A 6 20.96 -2.04 -3.24
N GLY A 7 19.98 -1.85 -2.37
CA GLY A 7 19.60 -2.89 -1.41
C GLY A 7 19.04 -4.10 -2.16
N GLU A 8 19.73 -5.23 -2.11
CA GLU A 8 19.29 -6.52 -2.67
C GLU A 8 18.49 -7.34 -1.64
N GLU A 9 17.76 -6.65 -0.77
CA GLU A 9 16.92 -7.27 0.25
C GLU A 9 15.50 -7.45 -0.31
N GLU A 10 15.33 -8.44 -1.16
CA GLU A 10 14.00 -8.92 -1.54
C GLU A 10 13.60 -10.08 -0.62
N PRO A 11 12.33 -10.15 -0.17
CA PRO A 11 11.86 -11.31 0.57
C PRO A 11 11.95 -12.54 -0.34
N HIS A 12 12.95 -13.40 -0.09
CA HIS A 12 13.11 -14.65 -0.81
C HIS A 12 11.90 -15.54 -0.51
N ARG A 13 11.13 -15.85 -1.56
CA ARG A 13 9.93 -16.69 -1.42
C ARG A 13 10.33 -18.15 -1.32
N TYR A 14 10.50 -18.65 -0.10
CA TYR A 14 10.71 -20.09 0.14
C TYR A 14 9.51 -20.93 -0.30
N PHE A 15 8.29 -20.40 -0.15
CA PHE A 15 7.05 -21.05 -0.58
C PHE A 15 6.75 -20.70 -2.04
N SER A 16 7.38 -21.42 -2.98
CA SER A 16 7.16 -21.27 -4.44
C SER A 16 6.10 -22.22 -5.01
N GLY A 17 5.65 -23.22 -4.24
CA GLY A 17 4.57 -24.13 -4.64
C GLY A 17 3.28 -23.37 -4.91
N LYS A 18 2.54 -23.75 -5.96
CA LYS A 18 1.19 -23.20 -6.24
C LYS A 18 0.14 -23.76 -5.29
N GLU A 19 0.50 -24.78 -4.51
CA GLU A 19 -0.41 -25.57 -3.71
C GLU A 19 -0.59 -24.97 -2.31
N LYS A 20 -1.78 -25.24 -1.75
CA LYS A 20 -2.14 -24.85 -0.40
C LYS A 20 -1.27 -25.65 0.59
N PRO A 21 -0.60 -25.01 1.56
CA PRO A 21 0.13 -25.72 2.60
C PRO A 21 -0.82 -26.59 3.43
N GLU A 22 -0.39 -27.80 3.78
CA GLU A 22 -1.23 -28.80 4.46
C GLU A 22 -1.73 -28.34 5.83
N TRP A 23 -0.95 -27.52 6.55
CA TRP A 23 -1.32 -27.03 7.88
C TRP A 23 -2.37 -25.89 7.86
N VAL A 24 -2.72 -25.35 6.69
CA VAL A 24 -3.73 -24.30 6.60
C VAL A 24 -5.12 -24.96 6.57
N SER A 25 -5.69 -25.25 7.73
CA SER A 25 -7.02 -25.90 7.81
C SER A 25 -8.20 -24.95 7.60
N MET A 26 -7.96 -23.64 7.51
CA MET A 26 -9.02 -22.63 7.41
C MET A 26 -9.75 -22.70 6.06
N ASN A 27 -11.07 -22.51 6.09
CA ASN A 27 -11.89 -22.49 4.88
C ASN A 27 -11.61 -21.23 4.06
N PRO A 28 -11.60 -21.33 2.71
CA PRO A 28 -11.43 -20.18 1.83
C PRO A 28 -12.41 -19.03 2.10
N GLU A 29 -13.67 -19.37 2.39
CA GLU A 29 -14.73 -18.39 2.66
C GLU A 29 -14.48 -17.58 3.94
N ASP A 30 -14.01 -18.24 5.00
CA ASP A 30 -13.67 -17.58 6.26
C ASP A 30 -12.53 -16.57 6.04
N ILE A 31 -11.53 -16.93 5.23
CA ILE A 31 -10.41 -16.03 4.90
C ILE A 31 -10.91 -14.80 4.13
N ILE A 32 -11.82 -14.97 3.16
CA ILE A 32 -12.42 -13.86 2.42
C ILE A 32 -13.19 -12.94 3.39
N SER A 33 -14.02 -13.51 4.26
CA SER A 33 -14.79 -12.73 5.23
C SER A 33 -13.91 -11.92 6.17
N LEU A 34 -12.77 -12.50 6.58
CA LEU A 34 -11.78 -11.86 7.44
C LEU A 34 -11.08 -10.70 6.71
N ILE A 35 -10.68 -10.90 5.45
CA ILE A 35 -10.09 -9.85 4.60
C ILE A 35 -11.09 -8.70 4.44
N VAL A 36 -12.35 -9.00 4.14
CA VAL A 36 -13.42 -8.00 4.00
C VAL A 36 -13.63 -7.23 5.29
N LYS A 37 -13.66 -7.92 6.44
CA LYS A 37 -13.80 -7.29 7.76
C LYS A 37 -12.65 -6.34 8.06
N MET A 38 -11.41 -6.72 7.73
CA MET A 38 -10.24 -5.84 7.88
C MET A 38 -10.27 -4.67 6.89
N GLY A 39 -10.67 -4.91 5.64
CA GLY A 39 -10.83 -3.88 4.63
C GLY A 39 -11.86 -2.83 5.04
N ARG A 40 -13.01 -3.25 5.60
CA ARG A 40 -14.06 -2.34 6.12
C ARG A 40 -13.58 -1.48 7.29
N ARG A 41 -12.61 -1.98 8.07
CA ARG A 41 -11.95 -1.21 9.14
C ARG A 41 -10.92 -0.20 8.60
N GLY A 42 -10.67 -0.18 7.29
CA GLY A 42 -9.68 0.68 6.66
C GLY A 42 -8.24 0.18 6.78
N VAL A 43 -8.03 -1.09 7.15
CA VAL A 43 -6.69 -1.68 7.22
C VAL A 43 -6.11 -1.80 5.80
N PRO A 44 -4.88 -1.34 5.55
CA PRO A 44 -4.28 -1.41 4.23
C PRO A 44 -3.97 -2.86 3.80
N PRO A 45 -4.09 -3.21 2.50
CA PRO A 45 -3.86 -4.57 1.99
C PRO A 45 -2.53 -5.19 2.41
N SER A 46 -1.44 -4.40 2.44
CA SER A 46 -0.13 -4.88 2.87
C SER A 46 -0.13 -5.34 4.34
N GLN A 47 -0.83 -4.61 5.20
CA GLN A 47 -0.96 -4.95 6.63
C GLN A 47 -1.90 -6.14 6.84
N ILE A 48 -2.98 -6.25 6.05
CA ILE A 48 -3.84 -7.44 6.03
C ILE A 48 -2.99 -8.68 5.73
N GLY A 49 -2.10 -8.62 4.74
CA GLY A 49 -1.21 -9.72 4.40
C GLY A 49 -0.27 -10.13 5.54
N MET A 50 0.29 -9.16 6.28
CA MET A 50 1.13 -9.44 7.46
C MET A 50 0.32 -10.10 8.57
N ILE A 51 -0.87 -9.57 8.87
CA ILE A 51 -1.76 -10.13 9.91
C ILE A 51 -2.13 -11.58 9.58
N LEU A 52 -2.47 -11.88 8.32
CA LEU A 52 -2.80 -13.24 7.90
C LEU A 52 -1.62 -14.20 8.05
N ARG A 53 -0.39 -13.72 7.81
CA ARG A 53 0.82 -14.52 7.97
C ARG A 53 1.16 -14.77 9.44
N ASP A 54 1.21 -13.70 10.24
CA ASP A 54 1.80 -13.72 11.57
C ASP A 54 0.81 -14.22 12.63
N ILE A 55 -0.49 -13.88 12.49
CA ILE A 55 -1.53 -14.27 13.46
C ILE A 55 -2.23 -15.56 13.03
N TYR A 56 -2.59 -15.67 11.75
CA TYR A 56 -3.39 -16.78 11.24
C TYR A 56 -2.57 -17.89 10.57
N GLY A 57 -1.25 -17.73 10.45
CA GLY A 57 -0.37 -18.75 9.87
C GLY A 57 -0.57 -18.98 8.37
N ILE A 58 -1.18 -18.02 7.64
CA ILE A 58 -1.43 -18.10 6.21
C ILE A 58 -0.28 -17.41 5.45
N PRO A 59 0.69 -18.16 4.88
CA PRO A 59 1.88 -17.56 4.29
C PRO A 59 1.60 -16.73 3.03
N SER A 60 0.64 -17.18 2.20
CA SER A 60 0.26 -16.51 0.95
C SER A 60 -1.22 -16.70 0.64
N VAL A 61 -1.96 -15.59 0.62
CA VAL A 61 -3.37 -15.57 0.22
C VAL A 61 -3.57 -16.05 -1.22
N ARG A 62 -2.59 -15.77 -2.10
CA ARG A 62 -2.65 -16.19 -3.50
C ARG A 62 -2.56 -17.71 -3.66
N GLN A 63 -1.85 -18.41 -2.79
CA GLN A 63 -1.78 -19.88 -2.82
C GLN A 63 -3.09 -20.51 -2.35
N VAL A 64 -3.72 -19.92 -1.33
CA VAL A 64 -4.94 -20.49 -0.73
C VAL A 64 -6.19 -20.16 -1.55
N LEU A 65 -6.32 -18.92 -2.03
CA LEU A 65 -7.54 -18.43 -2.70
C LEU A 65 -7.40 -18.24 -4.21
N GLY A 66 -6.18 -18.37 -4.76
CA GLY A 66 -5.90 -18.11 -6.19
C GLY A 66 -5.92 -16.63 -6.61
N LYS A 67 -6.47 -15.73 -5.79
CA LYS A 67 -6.59 -14.28 -6.05
C LYS A 67 -5.66 -13.45 -5.16
N ARG A 68 -5.37 -12.20 -5.56
CA ARG A 68 -4.65 -11.25 -4.68
C ARG A 68 -5.62 -10.59 -3.71
N ILE A 69 -5.09 -10.11 -2.58
CA ILE A 69 -5.85 -9.36 -1.57
C ILE A 69 -6.52 -8.13 -2.21
N THR A 70 -5.82 -7.44 -3.11
CA THR A 70 -6.36 -6.28 -3.85
C THR A 70 -7.60 -6.65 -4.65
N ASP A 71 -7.55 -7.78 -5.35
CA ASP A 71 -8.62 -8.22 -6.25
C ASP A 71 -9.85 -8.62 -5.43
N ILE A 72 -9.64 -9.30 -4.29
CA ILE A 72 -10.72 -9.67 -3.35
C ILE A 72 -11.40 -8.41 -2.79
N LEU A 73 -10.63 -7.37 -2.45
CA LEU A 73 -11.20 -6.12 -1.93
C LEU A 73 -11.95 -5.34 -3.02
N GLU A 74 -11.48 -5.37 -4.27
CA GLU A 74 -12.14 -4.76 -5.43
C GLU A 74 -13.46 -5.48 -5.74
N GLU A 75 -13.47 -6.82 -5.78
CA GLU A 75 -14.67 -7.64 -6.00
C GLU A 75 -15.76 -7.44 -4.94
N GLN A 76 -15.35 -7.21 -3.69
CA GLN A 76 -16.26 -7.00 -2.56
C GLN A 76 -16.69 -5.53 -2.39
N GLY A 77 -16.21 -4.63 -3.25
CA GLY A 77 -16.56 -3.20 -3.21
C GLY A 77 -16.01 -2.46 -1.99
N VAL A 78 -15.02 -3.02 -1.29
CA VAL A 78 -14.40 -2.44 -0.09
C VAL A 78 -13.02 -1.83 -0.40
N ALA A 79 -12.60 -1.88 -1.67
CA ALA A 79 -11.34 -1.28 -2.10
C ALA A 79 -11.32 0.24 -1.87
N GLN A 80 -10.16 0.73 -1.41
CA GLN A 80 -9.94 2.16 -1.26
C GLN A 80 -9.85 2.82 -2.63
N LYS A 81 -10.47 4.01 -2.77
CA LYS A 81 -10.45 4.79 -4.02
C LYS A 81 -9.05 5.23 -4.43
N ILE A 82 -8.15 5.42 -3.45
CA ILE A 82 -6.77 5.82 -3.68
C ILE A 82 -5.87 4.61 -3.34
N PRO A 83 -4.92 4.24 -4.21
CA PRO A 83 -3.95 3.20 -3.93
C PRO A 83 -3.15 3.43 -2.64
N GLU A 84 -2.86 2.34 -1.91
CA GLU A 84 -2.16 2.35 -0.62
C GLU A 84 -0.76 3.01 -0.68
N ASP A 85 -0.02 2.72 -1.74
CA ASP A 85 1.33 3.23 -2.00
C ASP A 85 1.32 4.75 -2.18
N LEU A 86 0.35 5.26 -2.94
CA LEU A 86 0.14 6.68 -3.16
C LEU A 86 -0.25 7.38 -1.84
N LEU A 87 -1.20 6.81 -1.08
CA LEU A 87 -1.59 7.32 0.24
C LEU A 87 -0.40 7.36 1.21
N SER A 88 0.45 6.34 1.20
CA SER A 88 1.63 6.28 2.06
C SER A 88 2.66 7.36 1.74
N LEU A 89 2.90 7.63 0.45
CA LEU A 89 3.77 8.73 0.03
C LEU A 89 3.16 10.10 0.36
N MET A 90 1.85 10.26 0.20
CA MET A 90 1.10 11.45 0.57
C MET A 90 1.23 11.75 2.07
N LYS A 91 1.03 10.73 2.92
CA LYS A 91 1.26 10.81 4.38
C LYS A 91 2.69 11.21 4.71
N LYS A 92 3.68 10.64 4.01
CA LYS A 92 5.09 10.99 4.20
C LYS A 92 5.37 12.46 3.81
N ALA A 93 4.86 12.90 2.67
CA ALA A 93 5.01 14.28 2.20
C ALA A 93 4.40 15.29 3.19
N TYR A 94 3.22 14.98 3.73
CA TYR A 94 2.56 15.79 4.75
C TYR A 94 3.41 15.95 6.01
N LYS A 95 3.94 14.85 6.54
CA LYS A 95 4.83 14.89 7.72
C LYS A 95 6.07 15.75 7.48
N ILE A 96 6.69 15.63 6.30
CA ILE A 96 7.88 16.42 5.96
C ILE A 96 7.53 17.91 5.83
N ARG A 97 6.36 18.26 5.26
CA ARG A 97 5.91 19.65 5.20
C ARG A 97 5.72 20.26 6.58
N LYS A 98 5.00 19.58 7.46
CA LYS A 98 4.79 20.02 8.85
C LYS A 98 6.10 20.22 9.60
N HIS A 99 7.09 19.33 9.38
CA HIS A 99 8.44 19.49 9.93
C HIS A 99 9.15 20.75 9.40
N LEU A 100 9.05 21.02 8.09
CA LEU A 100 9.69 22.18 7.45
C LEU A 100 9.03 23.52 7.80
N GLU A 101 7.75 23.52 8.19
CA GLU A 101 7.08 24.72 8.71
C GLU A 101 7.75 25.24 9.98
N VAL A 102 8.14 24.33 10.87
CA VAL A 102 8.88 24.65 12.10
C VAL A 102 10.37 24.85 11.80
N HIS A 103 10.97 23.98 10.99
CA HIS A 103 12.41 23.95 10.72
C HIS A 103 12.74 24.34 9.27
N ARG A 104 12.54 25.61 8.93
CA ARG A 104 12.71 26.14 7.56
C ARG A 104 14.11 25.98 6.95
N LYS A 105 15.15 25.88 7.80
CA LYS A 105 16.56 25.75 7.37
C LYS A 105 17.01 24.30 7.17
N ASP A 106 16.13 23.31 7.36
CA ASP A 106 16.46 21.90 7.09
C ASP A 106 16.44 21.61 5.57
N PHE A 107 17.58 21.85 4.93
CA PHE A 107 17.75 21.61 3.49
C PHE A 107 17.71 20.12 3.11
N HIS A 108 18.09 19.23 4.03
CA HIS A 108 18.06 17.79 3.78
C HIS A 108 16.61 17.30 3.64
N SER A 109 15.76 17.68 4.60
CA SER A 109 14.32 17.39 4.55
C SER A 109 13.63 18.08 3.37
N LYS A 110 14.04 19.30 2.99
CA LYS A 110 13.54 19.99 1.79
C LYS A 110 13.83 19.20 0.51
N ARG A 111 15.04 18.68 0.36
CA ARG A 111 15.40 17.77 -0.75
C ARG A 111 14.58 16.48 -0.68
N GLY A 112 14.41 15.91 0.52
CA GLY A 112 13.57 14.73 0.74
C GLY A 112 12.11 14.92 0.31
N LEU A 113 11.54 16.10 0.59
CA LEU A 113 10.19 16.49 0.15
C LEU A 113 10.09 16.50 -1.38
N GLN A 114 11.02 17.17 -2.06
CA GLN A 114 11.04 17.24 -3.53
C GLN A 114 11.12 15.85 -4.18
N LEU A 115 11.95 14.96 -3.63
CA LEU A 115 12.05 13.58 -4.10
C LEU A 115 10.75 12.79 -3.88
N THR A 116 10.08 13.01 -2.74
CA THR A 116 8.81 12.36 -2.40
C THR A 116 7.69 12.84 -3.32
N GLU A 117 7.56 14.15 -3.54
CA GLU A 117 6.60 14.73 -4.49
C GLU A 117 6.85 14.26 -5.92
N SER A 118 8.12 14.12 -6.33
CA SER A 118 8.48 13.57 -7.64
C SER A 118 8.12 12.09 -7.78
N LYS A 119 8.18 11.29 -6.70
CA LYS A 119 7.67 9.92 -6.69
C LYS A 119 6.14 9.88 -6.81
N ILE A 120 5.44 10.72 -6.05
CA ILE A 120 3.98 10.86 -6.11
C ILE A 120 3.54 11.15 -7.55
N ARG A 121 4.11 12.17 -8.20
CA ARG A 121 3.78 12.53 -9.59
C ARG A 121 3.98 11.38 -10.58
N ARG A 122 5.04 10.57 -10.40
CA ARG A 122 5.29 9.39 -11.23
C ARG A 122 4.24 8.30 -11.01
N LEU A 123 3.88 7.99 -9.77
CA LEU A 123 2.84 6.99 -9.47
C LEU A 123 1.47 7.44 -9.98
N VAL A 124 1.14 8.72 -9.85
CA VAL A 124 -0.11 9.28 -10.36
C VAL A 124 -0.17 9.10 -11.88
N LYS A 125 0.91 9.41 -12.60
CA LYS A 125 0.98 9.17 -14.06
C LYS A 125 0.78 7.69 -14.40
N TYR A 126 1.39 6.79 -13.63
CA TYR A 126 1.23 5.34 -13.81
C TYR A 126 -0.23 4.92 -13.61
N TYR A 127 -0.85 5.28 -12.49
CA TYR A 127 -2.21 4.85 -12.18
C TYR A 127 -3.28 5.49 -13.07
N LYS A 128 -3.05 6.70 -13.59
CA LYS A 128 -3.87 7.27 -14.68
C LYS A 128 -3.79 6.41 -15.94
N LYS A 129 -2.58 6.05 -16.36
CA LYS A 129 -2.36 5.18 -17.54
C LYS A 129 -3.01 3.80 -17.37
N THR A 130 -3.01 3.25 -16.16
CA THR A 130 -3.63 1.94 -15.85
C THR A 130 -5.14 2.04 -15.60
N GLY A 131 -5.73 3.25 -15.57
CA GLY A 131 -7.17 3.45 -15.32
C GLY A 131 -7.60 3.26 -13.87
N LYS A 132 -6.65 3.15 -12.91
CA LYS A 132 -6.97 3.07 -11.47
C LYS A 132 -7.27 4.43 -10.85
N LEU A 133 -6.87 5.53 -11.50
CA LEU A 133 -7.19 6.89 -11.09
C LEU A 133 -7.86 7.65 -12.24
N PRO A 134 -8.82 8.56 -11.95
CA PRO A 134 -9.38 9.46 -12.94
C PRO A 134 -8.31 10.32 -13.61
N GLU A 135 -8.51 10.65 -14.88
CA GLU A 135 -7.57 11.45 -15.67
C GLU A 135 -7.44 12.88 -15.12
N ASP A 136 -8.52 13.41 -14.53
CA ASP A 136 -8.55 14.72 -13.89
C ASP A 136 -7.91 14.74 -12.50
N TRP A 137 -7.54 13.59 -11.95
CA TRP A 137 -6.99 13.52 -10.59
C TRP A 137 -5.66 14.29 -10.51
N ARG A 138 -5.55 15.23 -9.58
CA ARG A 138 -4.32 16.00 -9.37
C ARG A 138 -3.90 15.93 -7.91
N TYR A 139 -2.59 15.80 -7.71
CA TYR A 139 -2.01 15.92 -6.39
C TYR A 139 -1.96 17.39 -6.00
N ASP A 140 -2.80 17.77 -5.06
CA ASP A 140 -2.75 19.06 -4.38
C ASP A 140 -2.25 18.84 -2.95
N PRO A 141 -1.15 19.48 -2.54
CA PRO A 141 -0.69 19.39 -1.17
C PRO A 141 -1.69 19.84 -0.11
N SER A 142 -2.60 20.77 -0.43
CA SER A 142 -3.64 21.21 0.50
C SER A 142 -4.68 20.12 0.76
N MET A 143 -4.90 19.21 -0.19
CA MET A 143 -5.76 18.04 0.03
C MET A 143 -5.18 17.04 1.05
N LEU A 144 -3.89 17.11 1.37
CA LEU A 144 -3.26 16.20 2.34
C LEU A 144 -3.81 16.37 3.75
N GLU A 145 -4.10 17.59 4.15
CA GLU A 145 -4.65 17.91 5.48
C GLU A 145 -6.02 17.27 5.68
N MET A 146 -6.85 17.22 4.63
CA MET A 146 -8.20 16.66 4.67
C MET A 146 -8.24 15.13 4.66
N ILE A 147 -7.21 14.47 4.12
CA ILE A 147 -7.18 13.00 3.97
C ILE A 147 -6.57 12.32 5.21
N ILE A 148 -5.78 13.05 6.00
CA ILE A 148 -5.00 12.50 7.10
C ILE A 148 -5.62 12.81 8.47
N THR A 149 -6.43 13.87 8.56
CA THR A 149 -7.22 14.23 9.75
C THR A 149 -8.53 13.46 9.75
#